data_AF-A0A2S5B430-F1
#
_entry.id   AF-A0A2S5B430-F1
#
_cell.length_a   1.000
_cell.length_b   1.000
_cell.length_c   1.000
_cell.angle_alpha   90.00
_cell.angle_beta   90.00
_cell.angle_gamma   90.00
#
_symmetry.space_group_name_H-M   'P 1'
#
loop_
_entity.id
_entity.type
_entity.pdbx_description
1 polymer ?
#
loop_
_entity_poly.entity_id
_entity_poly.type
_entity_poly.pdbx_seq_one_letter_code
_entity_poly.pdbx_strand_id
1 'polypeptide(L)'
;MSDLRGKRTTVANPMYEPQAYSKSGYRSFRAFYPYYLGEHSNAICRRLHLVGTTIAVSTLVRAIIAMIPLLDKDPLHRFAALRFGQNGWKSIGKLLLGGFFQGYVWAWVGHFFFEKNRPATFKHPLYSFIGDLTLWREVMTLQRRP
;
A
#
# COMPACT_ATOMS: atom_id res chain seq x y z
N MET A 1 -11.27 -7.37 41.45
CA MET A 1 -11.39 -6.43 40.31
C MET A 1 -11.23 -7.21 39.03
N SER A 2 -12.35 -7.61 38.42
CA SER A 2 -12.40 -8.32 37.15
C SER A 2 -12.08 -7.37 36.01
N ASP A 3 -11.11 -7.74 35.18
CA ASP A 3 -10.67 -6.99 34.00
C ASP A 3 -11.79 -6.92 32.95
N LEU A 4 -12.46 -5.78 32.86
CA LEU A 4 -13.50 -5.47 31.88
C LEU A 4 -12.94 -5.07 30.49
N ARG A 5 -11.79 -5.63 30.06
CA ARG A 5 -11.17 -5.33 28.75
C ARG A 5 -11.02 -6.54 27.83
N GLY A 6 -12.02 -7.41 27.82
CA GLY A 6 -12.16 -8.52 26.88
C GLY A 6 -12.44 -8.14 25.41
N LYS A 7 -12.02 -6.97 24.91
CA LYS A 7 -11.90 -6.77 23.46
C LYS A 7 -10.56 -7.34 23.02
N ARG A 8 -10.50 -8.66 22.81
CA ARG A 8 -9.42 -9.26 22.01
C ARG A 8 -9.32 -8.45 20.72
N THR A 9 -8.18 -7.86 20.45
CA THR A 9 -7.92 -7.20 19.17
C THR A 9 -8.04 -8.27 18.07
N THR A 10 -9.09 -8.20 17.26
CA THR A 10 -9.46 -9.18 16.22
C THR A 10 -8.62 -9.04 14.94
N VAL A 11 -7.43 -8.46 15.05
CA VAL A 11 -6.54 -8.17 13.92
C VAL A 11 -5.34 -9.12 13.95
N ALA A 12 -4.86 -9.52 12.77
CA ALA A 12 -3.70 -10.42 12.67
C ALA A 12 -2.46 -9.76 13.30
N ASN A 13 -1.62 -10.51 14.03
CA ASN A 13 -0.37 -10.00 14.63
C ASN A 13 -0.50 -8.57 15.21
N PRO A 14 -1.27 -8.38 16.29
CA PRO A 14 -1.62 -7.06 16.80
C PRO A 14 -0.40 -6.29 17.34
N MET A 15 0.67 -7.00 17.70
CA MET A 15 1.89 -6.46 18.28
C MET A 15 3.05 -6.36 17.29
N TYR A 16 2.82 -6.68 16.00
CA TYR A 16 3.87 -6.72 14.97
C TYR A 16 5.08 -7.58 15.36
N GLU A 17 4.81 -8.68 16.05
CA GLU A 17 5.86 -9.60 16.48
C GLU A 17 6.57 -10.18 15.24
N PRO A 18 7.91 -10.13 15.18
CA PRO A 18 8.67 -10.75 14.10
C PRO A 18 8.36 -12.24 14.01
N GLN A 19 8.13 -12.75 12.80
CA GLN A 19 7.86 -14.16 12.55
C GLN A 19 8.85 -14.70 11.53
N ALA A 20 9.30 -15.94 11.73
CA ALA A 20 10.12 -16.61 10.73
C ALA A 20 9.30 -16.88 9.45
N TYR A 21 9.94 -16.74 8.30
CA TYR A 21 9.32 -17.10 7.02
C TYR A 21 9.02 -18.60 6.98
N SER A 22 7.80 -18.97 6.56
CA SER A 22 7.40 -20.37 6.41
C SER A 22 8.28 -21.14 5.44
N LYS A 23 8.83 -22.30 5.86
CA LYS A 23 9.66 -23.16 5.00
C LYS A 23 8.92 -23.67 3.75
N SER A 24 7.61 -23.87 3.85
CA SER A 24 6.75 -24.30 2.74
C SER A 24 6.15 -23.12 1.94
N GLY A 25 6.51 -21.88 2.28
CA GLY A 25 5.90 -20.67 1.75
C GLY A 25 4.48 -20.43 2.29
N TYR A 26 3.76 -19.50 1.64
CA TYR A 26 2.38 -19.13 2.00
C TYR A 26 1.46 -19.41 0.82
N ARG A 27 0.37 -20.14 1.08
CA ARG A 27 -0.66 -20.48 0.07
C ARG A 27 -1.90 -19.60 0.14
N SER A 28 -1.98 -18.72 1.15
CA SER A 28 -3.08 -17.80 1.33
C SER A 28 -2.61 -16.52 1.99
N PHE A 29 -3.27 -15.41 1.64
CA PHE A 29 -3.01 -14.12 2.25
C PHE A 29 -3.22 -14.15 3.77
N ARG A 30 -4.24 -14.87 4.25
CA ARG A 30 -4.54 -15.02 5.69
C ARG A 30 -3.36 -15.62 6.48
N ALA A 31 -2.63 -16.56 5.89
CA ALA A 31 -1.44 -17.15 6.50
C ALA A 31 -0.21 -16.24 6.36
N PHE A 32 -0.12 -15.48 5.26
CA PHE A 32 0.99 -14.55 4.99
C PHE A 32 0.95 -13.28 5.84
N TYR A 33 -0.24 -12.71 6.05
CA TYR A 33 -0.39 -11.37 6.62
C TYR A 33 0.19 -11.20 8.04
N PRO A 34 0.08 -12.19 8.97
CA PRO A 34 0.78 -12.10 10.25
C PRO A 34 2.31 -11.97 10.12
N TYR A 35 2.93 -12.74 9.21
CA TYR A 35 4.36 -12.64 8.90
C TYR A 35 4.71 -11.28 8.30
N TYR A 36 3.90 -10.83 7.33
CA TYR A 36 4.05 -9.51 6.72
C TYR A 36 4.09 -8.39 7.77
N LEU A 37 3.18 -8.41 8.74
CA LEU A 37 3.15 -7.43 9.82
C LEU A 37 4.39 -7.50 10.72
N GLY A 38 4.92 -8.71 10.96
CA GLY A 38 6.16 -8.90 11.70
C GLY A 38 7.39 -8.31 11.00
N GLU A 39 7.40 -8.30 9.67
CA GLU A 39 8.45 -7.63 8.86
C GLU A 39 8.34 -6.10 8.90
N HIS A 40 7.35 -5.55 9.60
CA HIS A 40 7.17 -4.12 9.83
C HIS A 40 7.02 -3.84 11.34
N SER A 41 7.89 -4.46 12.13
CA SER A 41 7.92 -4.31 13.59
C SER A 41 8.20 -2.85 13.99
N ASN A 42 9.01 -2.15 13.20
CA ASN A 42 9.33 -0.74 13.42
C ASN A 42 8.19 0.21 12.99
N ALA A 43 7.80 1.12 13.88
CA ALA A 43 6.74 2.10 13.62
C ALA A 43 7.10 3.10 12.51
N ILE A 44 8.37 3.47 12.35
CA ILE A 44 8.81 4.35 11.26
C ILE A 44 8.65 3.62 9.93
N CYS A 45 9.04 2.35 9.84
CA CYS A 45 8.84 1.52 8.65
C CYS A 45 7.35 1.51 8.25
N ARG A 46 6.45 1.18 9.17
CA ARG A 46 4.99 1.21 8.90
C ARG A 46 4.49 2.56 8.43
N ARG A 47 4.89 3.66 9.07
CA ARG A 47 4.50 5.02 8.65
C ARG A 47 4.98 5.35 7.25
N LEU A 48 6.19 4.94 6.87
CA LEU A 48 6.70 5.15 5.52
C LEU A 48 5.88 4.38 4.48
N HIS A 49 5.48 3.14 4.79
CA HIS A 49 4.56 2.37 3.96
C HIS A 49 3.18 3.04 3.85
N LEU A 50 2.66 3.59 4.95
CA LEU A 50 1.39 4.33 4.96
C LEU A 50 1.45 5.59 4.09
N VAL A 51 2.55 6.34 4.16
CA VAL A 51 2.79 7.50 3.30
C VAL A 51 2.84 7.06 1.84
N GLY A 52 3.69 6.09 1.50
CA GLY A 52 3.81 5.57 0.13
C GLY A 52 2.47 5.08 -0.44
N THR A 53 1.72 4.30 0.35
CA THR A 53 0.41 3.76 -0.05
C THR A 53 -0.62 4.86 -0.23
N THR A 54 -0.65 5.87 0.66
CA THR A 54 -1.57 7.01 0.52
C THR A 54 -1.33 7.75 -0.79
N ILE A 55 -0.07 8.06 -1.11
CA ILE A 55 0.23 8.79 -2.34
C ILE A 55 -0.10 7.93 -3.58
N ALA A 56 0.15 6.61 -3.52
CA ALA A 56 -0.24 5.68 -4.59
C ALA A 56 -1.76 5.66 -4.82
N VAL A 57 -2.57 5.55 -3.75
CA VAL A 57 -4.03 5.61 -3.83
C VAL A 57 -4.50 6.97 -4.38
N SER A 58 -3.96 8.08 -3.89
CA SER A 58 -4.30 9.42 -4.39
C SER A 58 -3.97 9.59 -5.87
N THR A 59 -2.84 9.04 -6.33
CA THR A 59 -2.42 9.06 -7.74
C THR A 59 -3.38 8.26 -8.60
N LEU A 60 -3.80 7.08 -8.13
CA LEU A 60 -4.79 6.25 -8.81
C LEU A 60 -6.14 6.96 -8.92
N VAL A 61 -6.63 7.56 -7.83
CA VAL A 61 -7.88 8.34 -7.83
C VAL A 61 -7.80 9.50 -8.83
N ARG A 62 -6.68 10.24 -8.83
CA ARG A 62 -6.46 11.32 -9.79
C ARG A 62 -6.47 10.82 -11.24
N ALA A 63 -5.86 9.66 -11.50
CA ALA A 63 -5.86 9.04 -12.82
C ALA A 63 -7.28 8.66 -13.26
N ILE A 64 -8.08 8.05 -12.37
CA ILE A 64 -9.48 7.70 -12.64
C ILE A 64 -10.31 8.95 -12.93
N ILE A 65 -10.19 10.00 -12.12
CA ILE A 65 -10.89 11.29 -12.34
C ILE A 65 -10.52 11.87 -13.70
N ALA A 66 -9.25 11.78 -14.09
CA ALA A 66 -8.80 12.28 -15.39
C ALA A 66 -9.36 11.46 -16.58
N MET A 67 -9.90 10.27 -16.34
CA MET A 67 -10.59 9.45 -17.34
C MET A 67 -12.08 9.79 -17.48
N ILE A 68 -12.67 10.60 -16.59
CA ILE A 68 -14.10 10.98 -16.65
C ILE A 68 -14.54 11.52 -18.02
N PRO A 69 -13.77 12.38 -18.72
CA PRO A 69 -14.23 12.91 -20.02
C PRO A 69 -14.26 11.86 -21.14
N LEU A 70 -13.75 10.64 -20.92
CA LEU A 70 -14.01 9.51 -21.82
C LEU A 70 -15.49 9.09 -21.83
N LEU A 71 -16.26 9.47 -20.82
CA LEU A 71 -17.68 9.21 -20.71
C LEU A 71 -18.55 10.29 -21.39
N ASP A 72 -17.96 11.37 -21.90
CA ASP A 72 -18.69 12.44 -22.61
C ASP A 72 -19.38 11.89 -23.87
N LYS A 73 -20.49 12.48 -24.34
CA LYS A 73 -21.12 12.12 -25.62
C LYS A 73 -20.39 12.75 -26.81
N ASP A 74 -19.68 13.85 -26.62
CA ASP A 74 -18.90 14.52 -27.68
C ASP A 74 -17.56 13.80 -27.91
N PRO A 75 -17.31 13.24 -29.12
CA PRO A 75 -16.06 12.58 -29.44
C PRO A 75 -14.83 13.51 -29.35
N LEU A 76 -14.95 14.82 -29.63
CA LEU A 76 -13.82 15.76 -29.52
C LEU A 76 -13.35 15.93 -28.07
N HIS A 77 -14.27 15.94 -27.09
CA HIS A 77 -13.92 15.95 -25.67
C HIS A 77 -13.29 14.65 -25.20
N ARG A 78 -13.72 13.48 -25.71
CA ARG A 78 -13.09 12.18 -25.42
C ARG A 78 -11.63 12.16 -25.87
N PHE A 79 -11.35 12.68 -27.07
CA PHE A 79 -9.98 12.77 -27.59
C PHE A 79 -9.12 13.80 -26.85
N ALA A 80 -9.70 14.89 -26.36
CA ALA A 80 -9.02 15.83 -25.47
C ALA A 80 -8.67 15.19 -24.10
N ALA A 81 -9.50 14.26 -23.61
CA ALA A 81 -9.24 13.46 -22.41
C ALA A 81 -8.08 12.47 -22.58
N LEU A 82 -8.02 11.79 -23.73
CA LEU A 82 -6.88 10.94 -24.11
C LEU A 82 -5.57 11.75 -24.21
N ARG A 83 -5.67 13.08 -24.37
CA ARG A 83 -4.55 14.02 -24.30
C ARG A 83 -4.29 14.55 -22.88
N PHE A 84 -5.03 14.15 -21.84
CA PHE A 84 -4.83 14.52 -20.43
C PHE A 84 -4.48 16.01 -20.19
N GLY A 85 -5.29 16.93 -20.76
CA GLY A 85 -5.15 18.39 -20.59
C GLY A 85 -3.99 19.01 -21.40
N GLN A 86 -3.71 20.32 -21.20
CA GLN A 86 -2.74 21.14 -21.96
C GLN A 86 -1.32 20.53 -22.13
N ASN A 87 -0.95 19.51 -21.35
CA ASN A 87 0.41 18.93 -21.32
C ASN A 87 0.55 17.52 -21.94
N GLY A 88 -0.51 16.88 -22.44
CA GLY A 88 -0.36 15.65 -23.24
C GLY A 88 0.23 14.44 -22.48
N TRP A 89 0.92 13.57 -23.23
CA TRP A 89 1.66 12.39 -22.75
C TRP A 89 2.69 12.64 -21.64
N LYS A 90 3.13 13.90 -21.46
CA LYS A 90 4.03 14.29 -20.35
C LYS A 90 3.36 14.11 -18.99
N SER A 91 2.02 14.15 -18.93
CA SER A 91 1.24 13.90 -17.71
C SER A 91 1.24 12.42 -17.31
N ILE A 92 1.12 11.51 -18.28
CA ILE A 92 1.17 10.05 -18.04
C ILE A 92 2.57 9.64 -17.58
N GLY A 93 3.61 10.15 -18.25
CA GLY A 93 4.99 9.92 -17.84
C GLY A 93 5.25 10.37 -16.40
N LYS A 94 4.75 11.55 -16.00
CA LYS A 94 4.86 12.06 -14.61
C LYS A 94 4.04 11.25 -13.60
N LEU A 95 2.86 10.76 -13.96
CA LEU A 95 2.03 9.93 -13.08
C LEU A 95 2.63 8.53 -12.90
N LEU A 96 3.21 7.95 -13.94
CA LEU A 96 3.88 6.66 -13.89
C LEU A 96 5.24 6.77 -13.18
N LEU A 97 6.07 7.76 -13.51
CA LEU A 97 7.31 8.00 -12.75
C LEU A 97 6.98 8.33 -11.30
N GLY A 98 6.07 9.28 -11.05
CA GLY A 98 5.69 9.66 -9.70
C GLY A 98 5.12 8.48 -8.91
N GLY A 99 4.14 7.76 -9.47
CA GLY A 99 3.51 6.62 -8.83
C GLY A 99 4.44 5.43 -8.57
N PHE A 100 5.27 5.07 -9.56
CA PHE A 100 6.16 3.91 -9.45
C PHE A 100 7.38 4.18 -8.57
N PHE A 101 8.00 5.37 -8.68
CA PHE A 101 9.14 5.72 -7.84
C PHE A 101 8.71 6.01 -6.40
N GLN A 102 7.60 6.72 -6.17
CA GLN A 102 7.26 7.12 -4.80
C GLN A 102 6.90 5.92 -3.90
N GLY A 103 6.10 4.96 -4.40
CA GLY A 103 5.57 3.87 -3.58
C GLY A 103 6.70 2.96 -3.10
N TYR A 104 7.62 2.63 -4.01
CA TYR A 104 8.76 1.80 -3.72
C TYR A 104 9.82 2.49 -2.85
N VAL A 105 10.10 3.78 -3.09
CA VAL A 105 11.13 4.51 -2.34
C VAL A 105 10.78 4.57 -0.85
N TRP A 106 9.56 4.95 -0.49
CA TRP A 106 9.18 5.08 0.91
C TRP A 106 9.18 3.72 1.63
N ALA A 107 8.63 2.68 1.00
CA ALA A 107 8.62 1.33 1.55
C ALA A 107 10.05 0.76 1.75
N TRP A 108 10.90 0.90 0.74
CA TRP A 108 12.28 0.40 0.79
C TRP A 108 13.15 1.15 1.78
N VAL A 109 12.94 2.46 1.95
CA VAL A 109 13.63 3.22 3.01
C VAL A 109 13.29 2.64 4.38
N GLY A 110 12.01 2.29 4.61
CA GLY A 110 11.56 1.56 5.80
C GLY A 110 12.33 0.27 6.02
N HIS A 111 12.30 -0.61 5.02
CA HIS A 111 12.91 -1.94 5.11
C HIS A 111 14.44 -1.91 5.25
N PHE A 112 15.15 -1.08 4.48
CA PHE A 112 16.61 -1.13 4.47
C PHE A 112 17.27 -0.35 5.60
N PHE A 113 16.69 0.80 6.01
CA PHE A 113 17.32 1.66 7.02
C PHE A 113 16.80 1.39 8.44
N PHE A 114 15.51 1.07 8.59
CA PHE A 114 14.88 0.92 9.90
C PHE A 114 14.72 -0.54 10.32
N GLU A 115 14.12 -1.36 9.45
CA GLU A 115 13.92 -2.78 9.76
C GLU A 115 15.18 -3.61 9.50
N LYS A 116 16.03 -3.17 8.56
CA LYS A 116 17.23 -3.87 8.09
C LYS A 116 16.94 -5.30 7.59
N ASN A 117 15.77 -5.51 7.01
CA ASN A 117 15.37 -6.76 6.37
C ASN A 117 15.20 -6.59 4.86
N ARG A 118 15.04 -7.72 4.17
CA ARG A 118 14.69 -7.70 2.74
C ARG A 118 13.16 -7.70 2.63
N PRO A 119 12.56 -6.75 1.87
CA PRO A 119 11.12 -6.69 1.68
C PRO A 119 10.51 -8.03 1.28
N ALA A 120 9.37 -8.39 1.89
CA ALA A 120 8.65 -9.60 1.56
C ALA A 120 8.16 -9.63 0.08
N THR A 121 8.10 -8.45 -0.57
CA THR A 121 7.72 -8.29 -1.97
C THR A 121 8.58 -9.11 -2.92
N PHE A 122 9.85 -9.36 -2.57
CA PHE A 122 10.74 -10.21 -3.38
C PHE A 122 10.37 -11.70 -3.33
N LYS A 123 9.59 -12.13 -2.34
CA LYS A 123 9.11 -13.51 -2.20
C LYS A 123 7.66 -13.65 -2.66
N HIS A 124 6.79 -12.71 -2.28
CA HIS A 124 5.36 -12.73 -2.55
C HIS A 124 4.87 -11.34 -3.00
N PRO A 125 5.14 -10.93 -4.25
CA PRO A 125 4.90 -9.56 -4.70
C PRO A 125 3.44 -9.14 -4.58
N LEU A 126 2.51 -10.01 -4.99
CA LEU A 126 1.07 -9.73 -4.90
C LEU A 126 0.58 -9.68 -3.45
N TYR A 127 1.05 -10.57 -2.58
CA TYR A 127 0.62 -10.54 -1.18
C TYR A 127 1.22 -9.38 -0.40
N SER A 128 2.44 -8.96 -0.71
CA SER A 128 3.02 -7.75 -0.13
C SER A 128 2.25 -6.50 -0.55
N PHE A 129 1.88 -6.38 -1.82
CA PHE A 129 1.05 -5.27 -2.29
C PHE A 129 -0.33 -5.25 -1.61
N ILE A 130 -1.00 -6.41 -1.50
CA ILE A 130 -2.26 -6.53 -0.76
C ILE A 130 -2.04 -6.25 0.75
N GLY A 131 -0.89 -6.63 1.29
CA GLY A 131 -0.45 -6.36 2.66
C GLY A 131 -0.36 -4.86 2.94
N ASP A 132 0.25 -4.09 2.05
CA ASP A 132 0.31 -2.62 2.12
C ASP A 132 -1.09 -2.00 2.13
N LEU A 133 -1.96 -2.41 1.20
CA LEU A 133 -3.34 -1.92 1.15
C LEU A 133 -4.16 -2.30 2.39
N THR A 134 -3.94 -3.51 2.93
CA THR A 134 -4.62 -4.01 4.12
C THR A 134 -4.15 -3.26 5.36
N LEU A 135 -2.84 -3.09 5.55
CA LEU A 135 -2.26 -2.30 6.63
C LEU A 135 -2.75 -0.85 6.56
N TRP A 136 -2.71 -0.25 5.37
CA TRP A 136 -3.23 1.10 5.14
C TRP A 136 -4.70 1.22 5.51
N ARG A 137 -5.55 0.31 5.02
CA ARG A 137 -6.98 0.29 5.37
C ARG A 137 -7.18 0.15 6.88
N GLU A 138 -6.53 -0.81 7.54
CA GLU A 138 -6.69 -1.06 8.98
C GLU A 138 -6.28 0.15 9.83
N VAL A 139 -5.28 0.91 9.40
CA VAL A 139 -4.88 2.16 10.07
C VAL A 139 -5.88 3.28 9.81
N MET A 140 -6.32 3.46 8.56
CA MET A 140 -7.30 4.50 8.20
C MET A 140 -8.67 4.27 8.85
N THR A 141 -9.05 3.02 9.11
CA THR A 141 -10.29 2.66 9.82
C THR A 141 -10.11 2.52 11.33
N LEU A 142 -8.96 2.94 11.88
CA LEU A 142 -8.64 2.92 13.31
C LEU A 142 -8.68 1.53 13.96
N GLN A 143 -8.57 0.46 13.17
CA GLN A 143 -8.48 -0.92 13.65
C GLN A 143 -7.08 -1.27 14.16
N ARG A 144 -6.06 -0.55 13.68
CA ARG A 144 -4.65 -0.78 13.96
C ARG A 144 -3.91 0.53 14.17
N ARG A 145 -2.90 0.52 15.05
CA ARG A 145 -1.99 1.66 15.26
C ARG A 145 -0.86 1.62 14.24
N PRO A 146 -0.48 2.75 13.64
CA PRO A 146 0.63 2.81 12.70
C PRO A 146 1.99 2.51 13.33
#